data_AF-A0A1Q6LTT1-F1
#
_entry.id   AF-A0A1Q6LTT1-F1
#
_cell.length_a   1.000
_cell.length_b   1.000
_cell.length_c   1.000
_cell.angle_alpha   90.00
_cell.angle_beta   90.00
_cell.angle_gamma   90.00
#
_symmetry.space_group_name_H-M   'P 1'
#
loop_
_entity.id
_entity.type
_entity.pdbx_description
1 polymer ?
#
loop_
_entity_poly.entity_id
_entity_poly.type
_entity_poly.pdbx_seq_one_letter_code
_entity_poly.pdbx_strand_id
1 'polypeptide(L)'
;MKKYIILILAIISMIYVFTSVKAEDTIIPDEAIRFRVIANSNTIYDQNIKVQLKNVVQNKIFELTKGTETIEETRKILKDNIDLLDNLTKETLKNLGYDKNYKINYGYNYFPKKKYKSVTYKEGMYESLVITLGTGEGDNWWCVLFPPLCLVEADESTTSDAEYTFFIKEIIDKYTK
;
A
#
# COMPACT_ATOMS: atom_id res chain seq x y z
N MET A 1 31.52 16.02 45.26
CA MET A 1 31.57 14.66 44.68
C MET A 1 30.18 14.04 44.53
N LYS A 2 29.41 13.80 45.62
CA LYS A 2 28.04 13.23 45.53
C LYS A 2 27.08 13.99 44.59
N LYS A 3 27.09 15.32 44.58
CA LYS A 3 26.23 16.15 43.70
C LYS A 3 26.50 15.94 42.20
N TYR A 4 27.77 15.72 41.81
CA TYR A 4 28.13 15.47 40.42
C TYR A 4 27.78 14.05 39.97
N ILE A 5 27.84 13.08 40.89
CA ILE A 5 27.41 11.69 40.62
C ILE A 5 25.91 11.63 40.33
N ILE A 6 25.10 12.37 41.09
CA ILE A 6 23.64 12.44 40.87
C ILE A 6 23.32 13.08 39.51
N LEU A 7 24.04 14.13 39.12
CA LEU A 7 23.86 14.80 37.82
C LEU A 7 24.20 13.86 36.65
N ILE A 8 25.30 13.11 36.77
CA ILE A 8 25.72 12.14 35.75
C ILE A 8 24.70 11.01 35.62
N LEU A 9 24.17 10.48 36.73
CA LEU A 9 23.13 9.46 36.70
C LEU A 9 21.82 9.96 36.07
N ALA A 10 21.44 11.22 36.33
CA ALA A 10 20.26 11.82 35.71
C ALA A 10 20.43 11.93 34.19
N ILE A 11 21.60 12.39 33.72
CA ILE A 11 21.93 12.50 32.29
C ILE A 11 21.96 11.11 31.63
N ILE A 12 22.56 10.11 32.27
CA ILE A 12 22.57 8.73 31.76
C ILE A 12 21.14 8.18 31.68
N SER A 13 20.31 8.41 32.70
CA SER A 13 18.90 7.96 32.66
C SER A 13 18.12 8.67 31.54
N MET A 14 18.38 9.95 31.32
CA MET A 14 17.74 10.73 30.25
C MET A 14 18.16 10.20 28.87
N ILE A 15 19.46 9.93 28.65
CA ILE A 15 19.97 9.30 27.43
C ILE A 15 19.37 7.90 27.25
N TYR A 16 19.22 7.12 28.33
CA TYR A 16 18.61 5.80 28.27
C TYR A 16 17.15 5.88 27.83
N VAL A 17 16.38 6.82 28.40
CA VAL A 17 14.99 7.08 27.99
C VAL A 17 14.93 7.48 26.51
N PHE A 18 15.75 8.44 26.06
CA PHE A 18 15.78 8.88 24.66
C PHE A 18 16.19 7.77 23.67
N THR A 19 17.09 6.86 24.05
CA THR A 19 17.52 5.75 23.18
C THR A 19 16.55 4.56 23.19
N SER A 20 15.73 4.43 24.24
CA SER A 20 14.69 3.41 24.35
C SER A 20 13.36 3.75 23.65
N VAL A 21 13.18 5.00 23.20
CA VAL A 21 12.12 5.34 22.23
C VAL A 21 12.55 4.85 20.84
N LYS A 22 12.53 3.53 20.65
CA LYS A 22 12.47 2.97 19.31
C LYS A 22 11.03 3.14 18.84
N ALA A 23 10.81 3.81 17.73
CA ALA A 23 9.54 3.75 17.03
C ALA A 23 9.23 2.26 16.79
N GLU A 24 8.14 1.76 17.38
CA GLU A 24 7.62 0.44 17.02
C GLU A 24 7.27 0.51 15.52
N ASP A 25 8.03 -0.21 14.70
CA ASP A 25 7.70 -0.37 13.28
C ASP A 25 6.31 -1.01 13.23
N THR A 26 5.32 -0.29 12.68
CA THR A 26 3.98 -0.85 12.51
C THR A 26 4.05 -1.89 11.40
N ILE A 27 3.67 -3.14 11.74
CA ILE A 27 3.68 -4.27 10.82
C ILE A 27 2.26 -4.46 10.30
N ILE A 28 2.09 -4.41 8.99
CA ILE A 28 0.80 -4.71 8.37
C ILE A 28 0.50 -6.21 8.53
N PRO A 29 -0.73 -6.60 8.94
CA PRO A 29 -1.13 -8.00 9.02
C PRO A 29 -0.87 -8.76 7.71
N ASP A 30 -0.58 -10.05 7.83
CA ASP A 30 -0.35 -10.92 6.67
C ASP A 30 -1.66 -11.15 5.87
N GLU A 31 -2.81 -11.07 6.55
CA GLU A 31 -4.14 -11.09 5.94
C GLU A 31 -4.48 -9.71 5.35
N ALA A 32 -4.03 -9.51 4.11
CA ALA A 32 -4.27 -8.28 3.38
C ALA A 32 -4.60 -8.57 1.92
N ILE A 33 -5.51 -7.78 1.34
CA ILE A 33 -5.74 -7.76 -0.11
C ILE A 33 -4.98 -6.58 -0.69
N ARG A 34 -4.13 -6.80 -1.71
CA ARG A 34 -3.30 -5.75 -2.33
C ARG A 34 -3.76 -5.41 -3.74
N PHE A 35 -3.46 -4.20 -4.18
CA PHE A 35 -3.58 -3.80 -5.59
C PHE A 35 -2.21 -3.41 -6.12
N ARG A 36 -1.84 -3.90 -7.30
CA ARG A 36 -0.55 -3.63 -7.96
C ARG A 36 -0.74 -3.34 -9.44
N VAL A 37 -0.02 -2.35 -9.93
CA VAL A 37 0.14 -2.08 -11.37
C VAL A 37 1.62 -2.08 -11.73
N ILE A 38 2.00 -2.87 -12.73
CA ILE A 38 3.38 -2.99 -13.22
C ILE A 38 3.44 -2.35 -14.61
N ALA A 39 4.33 -1.38 -14.79
CA ALA A 39 4.53 -0.73 -16.09
C ALA A 39 5.25 -1.66 -17.07
N ASN A 40 5.07 -1.41 -18.37
CA ASN A 40 5.79 -2.15 -19.41
C ASN A 40 7.31 -1.88 -19.37
N SER A 41 7.71 -0.62 -19.20
CA SER A 41 9.11 -0.20 -19.05
C SER A 41 9.25 1.05 -18.17
N ASN A 42 10.47 1.55 -18.01
CA ASN A 42 10.78 2.79 -17.28
C ASN A 42 10.80 4.05 -18.14
N THR A 43 10.29 3.99 -19.37
CA THR A 43 10.07 5.21 -20.17
C THR A 43 9.03 6.11 -19.51
N ILE A 44 9.15 7.43 -19.70
CA ILE A 44 8.19 8.41 -19.17
C ILE A 44 6.76 8.08 -19.61
N TYR A 45 6.61 7.64 -20.87
CA TYR A 45 5.34 7.20 -21.42
C TYR A 45 4.72 6.04 -20.62
N ASP A 46 5.43 4.91 -20.47
CA ASP A 46 4.90 3.73 -19.78
C ASP A 46 4.62 4.00 -18.30
N GLN A 47 5.46 4.82 -17.65
CA GLN A 47 5.25 5.25 -16.27
C GLN A 47 4.00 6.13 -16.13
N ASN A 48 3.77 7.05 -17.06
CA ASN A 48 2.55 7.87 -17.07
C ASN A 48 1.29 7.03 -17.33
N ILE A 49 1.33 6.07 -18.26
CA ILE A 49 0.22 5.13 -18.49
C ILE A 49 -0.11 4.38 -17.20
N LYS A 50 0.90 3.82 -16.50
CA LYS A 50 0.72 3.17 -15.20
C LYS A 50 0.05 4.09 -14.20
N VAL A 51 0.53 5.33 -14.05
CA VAL A 51 0.00 6.31 -13.08
C VAL A 51 -1.48 6.62 -13.35
N GLN A 52 -1.84 6.87 -14.61
CA GLN A 52 -3.22 7.19 -14.96
C GLN A 52 -4.14 5.98 -14.78
N LEU A 53 -3.70 4.80 -15.23
CA LEU A 53 -4.45 3.57 -15.06
C LEU A 53 -4.67 3.22 -13.57
N LYS A 54 -3.61 3.29 -12.74
CA LYS A 54 -3.75 2.97 -11.31
C LYS A 54 -4.80 3.85 -10.65
N ASN A 55 -4.85 5.15 -10.98
CA ASN A 55 -5.77 6.09 -10.35
C ASN A 55 -7.22 5.75 -10.72
N VAL A 56 -7.48 5.45 -12.00
CA VAL A 56 -8.82 5.08 -12.48
C VAL A 56 -9.30 3.78 -11.83
N VAL A 57 -8.47 2.74 -11.84
CA VAL A 57 -8.85 1.43 -11.29
C VAL A 57 -8.96 1.47 -9.76
N GLN A 58 -8.03 2.15 -9.08
CA GLN A 58 -8.08 2.33 -7.63
C GLN A 58 -9.36 3.03 -7.19
N ASN A 59 -9.74 4.12 -7.87
CA ASN A 59 -10.97 4.84 -7.57
C ASN A 59 -12.20 3.94 -7.75
N LYS A 60 -12.22 3.13 -8.81
CA LYS A 60 -13.33 2.18 -9.01
C LYS A 60 -13.41 1.13 -7.92
N ILE A 61 -12.28 0.58 -7.50
CA ILE A 61 -12.24 -0.38 -6.40
C ILE A 61 -12.78 0.27 -5.12
N PHE A 62 -12.37 1.51 -4.80
CA PHE A 62 -12.87 2.23 -3.64
C PHE A 62 -14.38 2.49 -3.68
N GLU A 63 -14.93 2.79 -4.86
CA GLU A 63 -16.39 2.88 -5.02
C GLU A 63 -17.08 1.54 -4.71
N LEU A 64 -16.54 0.43 -5.25
CA LEU A 64 -17.10 -0.90 -5.09
C LEU A 64 -17.00 -1.42 -3.66
N THR A 65 -15.91 -1.13 -2.96
CA THR A 65 -15.65 -1.58 -1.59
C THR A 65 -16.07 -0.55 -0.54
N LYS A 66 -16.85 0.47 -0.92
CA LYS A 66 -17.31 1.48 0.02
C LYS A 66 -18.25 0.85 1.05
N GLY A 67 -17.88 0.95 2.32
CA GLY A 67 -18.69 0.42 3.43
C GLY A 67 -18.49 -1.06 3.72
N THR A 68 -17.52 -1.73 3.08
CA THR A 68 -17.13 -3.09 3.48
C THR A 68 -16.39 -3.06 4.80
N GLU A 69 -16.70 -4.00 5.69
CA GLU A 69 -16.08 -4.08 7.02
C GLU A 69 -15.14 -5.28 7.15
N THR A 70 -15.29 -6.29 6.28
CA THR A 70 -14.51 -7.54 6.36
C THR A 70 -13.68 -7.82 5.12
N ILE A 71 -12.64 -8.65 5.28
CA ILE A 71 -11.80 -9.11 4.18
C ILE A 71 -12.61 -10.04 3.24
N GLU A 72 -13.55 -10.81 3.78
CA GLU A 72 -14.45 -11.70 3.02
C GLU A 72 -15.36 -10.92 2.08
N GLU A 73 -15.97 -9.83 2.55
CA GLU A 73 -16.79 -8.94 1.72
C GLU A 73 -15.96 -8.30 0.61
N THR A 74 -14.80 -7.76 0.96
CA THR A 74 -13.88 -7.13 0.00
C THR A 74 -13.45 -8.14 -1.08
N ARG A 75 -13.08 -9.35 -0.66
CA ARG A 75 -12.73 -10.47 -1.54
C ARG A 75 -13.87 -10.83 -2.48
N LYS A 76 -15.09 -10.96 -1.95
CA LYS A 76 -16.27 -11.28 -2.75
C LYS A 76 -16.54 -10.20 -3.79
N ILE A 77 -16.52 -8.93 -3.40
CA ILE A 77 -16.73 -7.80 -4.31
C ILE A 77 -15.69 -7.79 -5.43
N LEU A 78 -14.41 -8.00 -5.13
CA LEU A 78 -13.35 -8.04 -6.15
C LEU A 78 -13.53 -9.21 -7.12
N LYS A 79 -13.89 -10.41 -6.61
CA LYS A 79 -14.16 -11.57 -7.46
C LYS A 79 -15.36 -11.36 -8.37
N ASP A 80 -16.47 -10.86 -7.82
CA ASP A 80 -17.71 -10.65 -8.56
C ASP A 80 -17.58 -9.54 -9.63
N ASN A 81 -16.64 -8.60 -9.44
CA ASN A 81 -16.43 -7.46 -10.34
C ASN A 81 -15.17 -7.58 -11.20
N ILE A 82 -14.52 -8.75 -11.27
CA ILE A 82 -13.26 -8.88 -12.02
C ILE A 82 -13.42 -8.54 -13.50
N ASP A 83 -14.51 -8.96 -14.14
CA ASP A 83 -14.81 -8.65 -15.54
C ASP A 83 -15.09 -7.16 -15.75
N LEU A 84 -15.71 -6.50 -14.75
CA LEU A 84 -15.94 -5.06 -14.77
C LEU A 84 -14.59 -4.30 -14.70
N LEU A 85 -13.69 -4.75 -13.83
CA LEU A 85 -12.36 -4.13 -13.67
C LEU A 85 -11.47 -4.38 -14.88
N ASP A 86 -11.57 -5.56 -15.51
CA ASP A 86 -10.87 -5.86 -16.76
C ASP A 86 -11.36 -4.95 -17.90
N ASN A 87 -12.68 -4.82 -18.08
CA ASN A 87 -13.26 -3.91 -19.07
C ASN A 87 -12.90 -2.44 -18.81
N LEU A 88 -12.92 -1.99 -17.55
CA LEU A 88 -12.46 -0.64 -17.19
C LEU A 88 -10.99 -0.44 -17.57
N THR A 89 -10.14 -1.43 -17.28
CA THR A 89 -8.70 -1.41 -17.62
C THR A 89 -8.51 -1.29 -19.12
N LYS A 90 -9.21 -2.12 -19.89
CA LYS A 90 -9.19 -2.12 -21.36
C LYS A 90 -9.57 -0.76 -21.94
N GLU A 91 -10.72 -0.22 -21.55
CA GLU A 91 -11.19 1.06 -22.07
C GLU A 91 -10.29 2.23 -21.65
N THR A 92 -9.76 2.20 -20.42
CA THR A 92 -8.79 3.19 -19.96
C THR A 92 -7.53 3.15 -20.81
N LEU A 93 -6.93 1.98 -21.01
CA LEU A 93 -5.71 1.84 -21.83
C LEU A 93 -5.93 2.29 -23.27
N LYS A 94 -7.08 1.94 -23.87
CA LYS A 94 -7.48 2.38 -25.20
C LYS A 94 -7.58 3.92 -25.29
N ASN A 95 -8.22 4.56 -24.31
CA ASN A 95 -8.37 6.02 -24.28
C ASN A 95 -7.03 6.75 -24.09
N LEU A 96 -6.06 6.11 -23.43
CA LEU A 96 -4.70 6.62 -23.27
C LEU A 96 -3.81 6.38 -24.50
N GLY A 97 -4.33 5.74 -25.56
CA GLY A 97 -3.56 5.39 -26.75
C GLY A 97 -2.47 4.34 -26.45
N TYR A 98 -2.70 3.46 -25.47
CA TYR A 98 -1.80 2.36 -25.16
C TYR A 98 -2.02 1.19 -26.12
N ASP A 99 -0.96 0.79 -26.82
CA ASP A 99 -1.01 -0.11 -27.97
C ASP A 99 -0.51 -1.55 -27.66
N LYS A 100 -0.04 -1.79 -26.44
CA LYS A 100 0.50 -3.10 -26.02
C LYS A 100 -0.55 -3.89 -25.26
N ASN A 101 -0.33 -5.19 -25.19
CA ASN A 101 -1.15 -6.09 -24.38
C ASN A 101 -1.04 -5.74 -22.89
N TYR A 102 -2.02 -6.17 -22.11
CA TYR A 102 -1.95 -6.15 -20.66
C TYR A 102 -2.48 -7.48 -20.11
N LYS A 103 -2.21 -7.75 -18.83
CA LYS A 103 -2.75 -8.89 -18.10
C LYS A 103 -3.35 -8.42 -16.79
N ILE A 104 -4.50 -8.96 -16.42
CA ILE A 104 -5.11 -8.80 -15.11
C ILE A 104 -5.09 -10.15 -14.40
N ASN A 105 -4.66 -10.18 -13.15
CA ASN A 105 -4.65 -11.38 -12.32
C ASN A 105 -5.22 -11.05 -10.95
N TYR A 106 -6.29 -11.75 -10.55
CA TYR A 106 -6.76 -11.76 -9.18
C TYR A 106 -6.45 -13.11 -8.53
N GLY A 107 -5.72 -13.09 -7.42
CA GLY A 107 -5.29 -14.30 -6.73
C GLY A 107 -4.07 -14.05 -5.85
N TYR A 108 -3.33 -15.11 -5.52
CA TYR A 108 -2.10 -14.98 -4.75
C TYR A 108 -0.93 -14.59 -5.65
N ASN A 109 -0.31 -13.46 -5.36
CA ASN A 109 0.88 -12.96 -6.07
C ASN A 109 2.01 -12.64 -5.09
N TYR A 110 3.25 -12.76 -5.58
CA TYR A 110 4.43 -12.42 -4.79
C TYR A 110 4.63 -10.90 -4.72
N PHE A 111 4.91 -10.40 -3.52
CA PHE A 111 5.34 -9.03 -3.28
C PHE A 111 6.69 -9.01 -2.58
N PRO A 112 7.63 -8.17 -3.03
CA PRO A 112 8.87 -7.94 -2.32
C PRO A 112 8.62 -7.13 -1.05
N LYS A 113 9.57 -7.19 -0.12
CA LYS A 113 9.58 -6.35 1.08
C LYS A 113 9.60 -4.87 0.68
N LYS A 114 8.77 -4.05 1.31
CA LYS A 114 8.77 -2.58 1.17
C LYS A 114 8.83 -1.96 2.55
N LYS A 115 9.75 -1.01 2.74
CA LYS A 115 9.71 -0.09 3.87
C LYS A 115 9.20 1.25 3.37
N TYR A 116 8.15 1.76 4.01
CA TYR A 116 7.57 3.05 3.65
C TYR A 116 7.29 3.81 4.94
N LYS A 117 7.95 4.96 5.11
CA LYS A 117 8.01 5.68 6.39
C LYS A 117 8.38 4.72 7.53
N SER A 118 7.62 4.71 8.63
CA SER A 118 7.80 3.82 9.79
C SER A 118 6.99 2.51 9.69
N VAL A 119 6.50 2.17 8.50
CA VAL A 119 5.70 0.96 8.25
C VAL A 119 6.50 -0.02 7.41
N THR A 120 6.56 -1.28 7.85
CA THR A 120 7.21 -2.36 7.12
C THR A 120 6.18 -3.32 6.56
N TYR A 121 6.18 -3.46 5.24
CA TYR A 121 5.43 -4.49 4.52
C TYR A 121 6.35 -5.68 4.26
N LYS A 122 6.01 -6.83 4.83
CA LYS A 122 6.75 -8.07 4.63
C LYS A 122 6.62 -8.56 3.18
N GLU A 123 7.65 -9.31 2.76
CA GLU A 123 7.60 -10.06 1.52
C GLU A 123 6.79 -11.33 1.69
N GLY A 124 6.23 -11.84 0.59
CA GLY A 124 5.41 -13.06 0.63
C GLY A 124 4.37 -13.13 -0.47
N MET A 125 3.52 -14.15 -0.39
CA MET A 125 2.36 -14.34 -1.26
C MET A 125 1.14 -13.68 -0.62
N TYR A 126 0.52 -12.76 -1.33
CA TYR A 126 -0.65 -12.02 -0.85
C TYR A 126 -1.79 -12.12 -1.85
N GLU A 127 -3.01 -12.22 -1.34
CA GLU A 127 -4.20 -12.06 -2.16
C GLU A 127 -4.20 -10.65 -2.77
N SER A 128 -4.37 -10.57 -4.08
CA SER A 128 -4.14 -9.32 -4.79
C SER A 128 -4.76 -9.28 -6.15
N LEU A 129 -5.08 -8.05 -6.57
CA LEU A 129 -5.31 -7.70 -7.96
C LEU A 129 -4.01 -7.14 -8.55
N VAL A 130 -3.49 -7.77 -9.60
CA VAL A 130 -2.28 -7.34 -10.30
C VAL A 130 -2.61 -7.05 -11.75
N ILE A 131 -2.30 -5.84 -12.20
CA ILE A 131 -2.35 -5.45 -13.61
C ILE A 131 -0.93 -5.29 -14.12
N THR A 132 -0.56 -6.06 -15.14
CA THR A 132 0.75 -5.99 -15.79
C THR A 132 0.60 -5.44 -17.19
N LEU A 133 1.27 -4.32 -17.47
CA LEU A 133 1.30 -3.69 -18.77
C LEU A 133 2.45 -4.26 -19.61
N GLY A 134 2.18 -4.67 -20.84
CA GLY A 134 3.15 -5.21 -21.79
C GLY A 134 3.99 -6.35 -21.21
N THR A 135 5.32 -6.20 -21.22
CA THR A 135 6.27 -7.19 -20.68
C THR A 135 6.36 -7.15 -19.15
N GLY A 136 5.94 -6.06 -18.51
CA GLY A 136 6.02 -5.90 -17.06
C GLY A 136 7.43 -5.66 -16.51
N GLU A 137 8.34 -5.10 -17.32
CA GLU A 137 9.74 -4.86 -16.93
C GLU A 137 9.96 -3.50 -16.26
N GLY A 138 8.93 -2.66 -16.23
CA GLY A 138 9.00 -1.34 -15.61
C GLY A 138 8.72 -1.33 -14.12
N ASP A 139 8.91 -0.17 -13.53
CA ASP A 139 8.65 0.08 -12.12
C ASP A 139 7.19 -0.20 -11.81
N ASN A 140 6.97 -0.80 -10.65
CA ASN A 140 5.66 -1.16 -10.18
C ASN A 140 5.20 -0.20 -9.09
N TRP A 141 3.88 -0.07 -8.95
CA TRP A 141 3.25 0.60 -7.84
C TRP A 141 2.26 -0.36 -7.20
N TRP A 142 2.13 -0.31 -5.88
CA TRP A 142 1.14 -1.08 -5.16
C TRP A 142 0.76 -0.46 -3.83
N CYS A 143 -0.44 -0.80 -3.36
CA CYS A 143 -1.00 -0.41 -2.08
C CYS A 143 -1.85 -1.55 -1.48
N VAL A 144 -2.30 -1.40 -0.22
CA VAL A 144 -3.15 -2.37 0.48
C VAL A 144 -4.62 -1.93 0.43
N LEU A 145 -5.45 -2.72 -0.25
CA LEU A 145 -6.90 -2.50 -0.41
C LEU A 145 -7.68 -2.87 0.85
N PHE A 146 -7.31 -3.98 1.50
CA PHE A 146 -7.87 -4.38 2.79
C PHE A 146 -6.75 -4.76 3.76
N PRO A 147 -6.69 -4.15 4.95
CA PRO A 147 -7.48 -2.97 5.35
C PRO A 147 -7.20 -1.77 4.38
N PRO A 148 -8.09 -0.76 4.27
CA PRO A 148 -8.06 0.25 3.20
C PRO A 148 -6.97 1.32 3.38
N LEU A 149 -5.71 0.89 3.36
CA LEU A 149 -4.54 1.77 3.54
C LEU A 149 -4.21 2.59 2.29
N CYS A 150 -4.67 2.15 1.11
CA CYS A 150 -4.47 2.88 -0.16
C CYS A 150 -4.99 4.33 -0.12
N LEU A 151 -6.00 4.65 0.71
CA LEU A 151 -6.55 6.00 0.86
C LEU A 151 -5.56 6.94 1.57
N VAL A 152 -4.95 6.46 2.65
CA VAL A 152 -3.96 7.22 3.43
C VAL A 152 -2.69 7.47 2.61
N GLU A 153 -2.33 6.53 1.72
CA GLU A 153 -1.21 6.67 0.78
C GLU A 153 -1.52 7.61 -0.40
N ALA A 154 -2.75 8.09 -0.58
CA ALA A 154 -3.08 9.05 -1.64
C ALA A 154 -2.90 10.53 -1.19
N ASP A 155 -3.02 10.80 0.11
CA ASP A 155 -2.91 12.14 0.72
C ASP A 155 -1.46 12.54 1.08
N GLU A 156 -0.48 11.95 0.39
CA GLU A 156 0.96 11.93 0.72
C GLU A 156 1.67 13.29 0.89
N SER A 157 1.13 14.39 0.35
CA SER A 157 1.91 15.63 0.17
C SER A 157 1.97 16.54 1.41
N THR A 158 1.20 16.26 2.47
CA THR A 158 1.13 17.15 3.65
C THR A 158 1.21 16.47 5.02
N THR A 159 1.24 15.13 5.08
CA THR A 159 1.13 14.38 6.35
C THR A 159 2.49 13.97 6.92
N SER A 160 2.74 14.32 8.17
CA SER A 160 3.98 13.95 8.87
C SER A 160 4.11 12.43 9.08
N ASP A 161 5.32 11.91 9.28
CA ASP A 161 5.55 10.46 9.49
C ASP A 161 4.83 9.91 10.73
N ALA A 162 4.77 10.71 11.80
CA ALA A 162 4.08 10.36 13.04
C ALA A 162 2.56 10.24 12.82
N GLU A 163 2.00 11.19 12.08
CA GLU A 163 0.58 11.27 11.77
C GLU A 163 0.15 10.16 10.80
N TYR A 164 0.97 9.86 9.79
CA TYR A 164 0.79 8.69 8.93
C TYR A 164 0.78 7.39 9.73
N THR A 165 1.77 7.19 10.61
CA THR A 165 1.86 5.97 11.42
C THR A 165 0.65 5.82 12.34
N PHE A 166 0.16 6.94 12.91
CA PHE A 166 -1.04 6.95 13.74
C PHE A 166 -2.29 6.51 12.95
N PHE A 167 -2.54 7.08 11.76
CA PHE A 167 -3.68 6.69 10.93
C PHE A 167 -3.63 5.23 10.48
N ILE A 168 -2.44 4.75 10.08
CA ILE A 168 -2.26 3.34 9.71
C ILE A 168 -2.57 2.43 10.91
N LYS A 169 -2.07 2.77 12.11
CA LYS A 169 -2.35 2.01 13.33
C LYS A 169 -3.83 2.01 13.68
N GLU A 170 -4.51 3.15 13.60
CA GLU A 170 -5.95 3.26 13.85
C GLU A 170 -6.77 2.37 12.90
N ILE A 171 -6.42 2.39 11.61
CA ILE A 171 -7.06 1.53 10.61
C ILE A 171 -6.80 0.06 10.93
N ILE A 172 -5.56 -0.35 11.19
CA ILE A 172 -5.24 -1.74 11.53
C ILE A 172 -6.02 -2.17 12.77
N ASP A 173 -5.98 -1.39 13.86
CA ASP A 173 -6.67 -1.71 15.11
C ASP A 173 -8.19 -1.85 14.94
N LYS A 174 -8.78 -1.18 13.94
CA LYS A 174 -10.19 -1.32 13.58
C LYS A 174 -10.50 -2.67 12.91
N TYR A 175 -9.64 -3.13 12.01
CA TYR A 175 -9.88 -4.32 11.17
C TYR A 175 -9.24 -5.61 11.70
N THR A 176 -8.45 -5.54 12.77
CA THR A 176 -7.78 -6.71 13.39
C THR A 176 -8.41 -7.14 14.73
N LYS A 177 -9.54 -6.53 15.11
CA LYS A 177 -10.34 -6.91 16.30
C LYS A 177 -11.48 -7.84 15.91
#